data_AF-A0A921HRS2-F1
#
_entry.id   AF-A0A921HRS2-F1
#
_cell.length_a   1.000
_cell.length_b   1.000
_cell.length_c   1.000
_cell.angle_alpha   90.00
_cell.angle_beta   90.00
_cell.angle_gamma   90.00
#
_symmetry.space_group_name_H-M   'P 1'
#
loop_
_entity.id
_entity.type
_entity.pdbx_description
1 polymer ?
#
loop_
_entity_poly.entity_id
_entity_poly.type
_entity_poly.pdbx_seq_one_letter_code
_entity_poly.pdbx_strand_id
1 'polypeptide(L)' 'MAEQKYVSLQQDSGKINGNVEISHQVIEILLGIATNQVEGVYEMRGTISSRIDSLFGRINHGKGVDVSFADNQVS' A
#
# COMPACT_ATOMS: atom_id res chain seq x y z
N MET A 1 20.56 -5.91 -2.11
CA MET A 1 19.75 -6.42 -3.25
C MET A 1 18.34 -5.88 -3.06
N ALA A 2 17.85 -5.00 -3.93
CA ALA A 2 16.47 -4.52 -3.82
C ALA A 2 15.52 -5.66 -4.23
N GLU A 3 14.73 -6.15 -3.28
CA GLU A 3 13.66 -7.12 -3.56
C GLU A 3 12.62 -6.40 -4.44
N GLN A 4 12.64 -6.65 -5.75
CA GLN A 4 11.58 -6.16 -6.64
C GLN A 4 10.33 -6.97 -6.34
N LYS A 5 9.44 -6.37 -5.57
CA LYS A 5 8.20 -6.99 -5.10
C LYS A 5 7.16 -6.84 -6.22
N TYR A 6 6.69 -7.95 -6.77
CA TYR A 6 5.63 -7.99 -7.80
C TYR A 6 4.36 -8.62 -7.22
N VAL A 7 3.21 -8.21 -7.74
CA VAL A 7 1.91 -8.83 -7.47
C VAL A 7 1.52 -9.64 -8.70
N SER A 8 1.36 -10.96 -8.54
CA SER A 8 0.85 -11.82 -9.60
C SER A 8 -0.69 -11.81 -9.55
N LEU A 9 -1.31 -11.52 -10.70
CA LEU A 9 -2.75 -11.57 -10.85
C LEU A 9 -3.16 -12.97 -11.30
N GLN A 10 -3.71 -13.75 -10.37
CA GLN A 10 -4.34 -15.03 -10.70
C GLN A 10 -5.82 -14.78 -10.99
N GLN A 11 -6.29 -15.29 -12.13
CA GLN A 11 -7.66 -15.10 -12.54
C GLN A 11 -8.35 -16.43 -12.87
N ASP A 12 -9.43 -16.73 -12.15
CA ASP A 12 -10.18 -17.99 -12.25
C ASP A 12 -11.03 -18.14 -13.53
N SER A 13 -11.14 -17.09 -14.36
CA SER A 13 -12.11 -17.04 -15.47
C SER A 13 -11.53 -17.31 -16.86
N GLY A 14 -10.25 -17.71 -16.99
CA GLY A 14 -9.66 -18.14 -18.27
C GLY A 14 -9.60 -17.07 -19.38
N LYS A 15 -9.88 -15.80 -19.05
CA LYS A 15 -9.91 -14.68 -20.01
C LYS A 15 -8.54 -14.09 -20.32
N ILE A 16 -7.53 -14.42 -19.51
CA ILE A 16 -6.15 -13.93 -19.65
C ILE A 16 -5.25 -15.16 -19.73
N ASN A 17 -4.60 -15.36 -20.88
CA ASN A 17 -3.63 -16.41 -21.07
C ASN A 17 -2.23 -15.84 -20.77
N GLY A 18 -1.62 -16.27 -19.67
CA GLY A 18 -0.27 -15.88 -19.27
C GLY A 18 -0.16 -15.45 -17.81
N ASN A 19 1.07 -15.36 -17.31
CA ASN A 19 1.34 -14.81 -15.97
C ASN A 19 1.42 -13.28 -16.07
N VAL A 20 0.50 -12.59 -15.38
CA VAL A 20 0.52 -11.12 -15.31
C VAL A 20 1.12 -10.73 -13.97
N GLU A 21 2.24 -10.02 -14.03
CA GLU A 21 2.94 -9.50 -12.87
C GLU A 21 2.95 -7.97 -12.91
N ILE A 22 2.53 -7.36 -11.80
CA ILE A 22 2.47 -5.91 -11.65
C ILE A 22 3.43 -5.47 -10.56
N SER A 23 4.30 -4.51 -10.85
CA SER A 23 5.17 -3.93 -9.83
C SER A 23 4.37 -3.02 -8.89
N HIS A 24 4.82 -2.89 -7.64
CA HIS A 24 4.15 -2.01 -6.67
C HIS A 24 4.09 -0.54 -7.11
N GLN A 25 5.09 -0.06 -7.84
CA GLN A 25 5.10 1.30 -8.37
C GLN A 25 3.95 1.53 -9.37
N VAL A 26 3.59 0.51 -10.16
CA VAL A 26 2.46 0.59 -11.08
C VAL A 26 1.14 0.66 -10.32
N ILE A 27 0.99 -0.09 -9.23
CA ILE A 27 -0.21 -0.03 -8.37
C ILE A 27 -0.38 1.37 -7.78
N GLU A 28 0.72 2.00 -7.36
CA GLU A 28 0.71 3.35 -6.81
C GLU A 28 0.24 4.41 -7.81
N ILE A 29 0.71 4.30 -9.06
CA ILE A 29 0.24 5.15 -10.16
C ILE A 29 -1.26 4.94 -10.40
N LEU A 30 -1.72 3.69 -10.45
CA LEU A 30 -3.14 3.36 -10.65
C LEU A 30 -4.01 3.91 -9.52
N LEU A 31 -3.56 3.79 -8.27
CA LEU A 31 -4.27 4.33 -7.12
C LEU A 31 -4.36 5.84 -7.19
N GLY A 32 -3.27 6.56 -7.48
CA GLY A 32 -3.32 8.01 -7.63
C GLY A 32 -4.29 8.47 -8.72
N ILE A 33 -4.31 7.77 -9.86
CA ILE A 33 -5.28 8.03 -10.94
C ILE A 33 -6.71 7.71 -10.50
N ALA A 34 -6.92 6.58 -9.80
CA ALA A 34 -8.23 6.15 -9.36
C ALA A 34 -8.80 7.08 -8.29
N THR A 35 -8.01 7.52 -7.32
CA THR A 35 -8.46 8.41 -6.24
C THR A 35 -8.86 9.78 -6.73
N ASN A 36 -8.25 10.28 -7.81
CA ASN A 36 -8.67 11.53 -8.44
C ASN A 36 -10.09 11.48 -9.03
N GLN A 37 -10.66 10.28 -9.18
CA GLN A 37 -12.02 10.07 -9.70
C GLN A 37 -13.04 9.77 -8.60
N VAL A 38 -12.62 9.71 -7.34
CA VAL A 38 -13.52 9.41 -6.21
C VAL A 38 -13.96 10.71 -5.54
N GLU A 39 -15.26 10.98 -5.55
CA GLU A 39 -15.84 12.14 -4.87
C GLU A 39 -15.50 12.11 -3.36
N GLY A 40 -15.13 13.27 -2.83
CA GLY A 40 -14.74 13.41 -1.42
C GLY A 40 -13.29 13.05 -1.12
N VAL A 41 -12.52 12.55 -2.10
CA VAL A 41 -11.06 12.39 -1.97
C VAL A 41 -10.36 13.66 -2.46
N TYR A 42 -9.73 14.40 -1.53
CA TYR A 42 -8.99 15.61 -1.87
C TYR A 42 -7.61 15.30 -2.48
N GLU A 43 -6.81 14.49 -1.79
CA GLU A 43 -5.47 14.09 -2.26
C GLU A 43 -5.00 12.81 -1.54
N MET A 44 -4.24 11.96 -2.23
CA MET A 44 -3.46 10.89 -1.59
C MET A 44 -2.12 11.43 -1.08
N ARG A 45 -1.83 11.24 0.21
CA ARG A 45 -0.55 11.65 0.80
C ARG A 45 0.33 10.45 1.17
N GLY A 46 1.55 10.43 0.63
CA GLY A 46 2.59 9.44 0.95
C GLY A 46 2.60 8.24 -0.01
N THR A 47 3.54 7.31 0.19
CA THR A 47 3.76 6.17 -0.70
C THR A 47 3.30 4.83 -0.13
N ILE A 48 2.66 4.00 -0.96
CA ILE A 48 2.08 2.71 -0.56
C ILE A 48 3.15 1.67 -0.21
N SER A 49 4.30 1.75 -0.88
CA SER A 49 5.45 0.85 -0.69
C SER A 49 5.92 0.81 0.76
N SER A 50 5.79 1.92 1.50
CA SER A 50 6.20 2.02 2.91
C SER A 50 5.24 1.34 3.90
N ARG A 51 3.98 1.09 3.49
CA ARG A 51 2.90 0.59 4.36
C ARG A 51 2.46 -0.83 4.03
N ILE A 52 2.83 -1.34 2.86
CA ILE A 52 2.32 -2.63 2.39
C ILE A 52 2.84 -3.80 3.23
N ASP A 53 4.06 -3.69 3.77
CA ASP A 53 4.59 -4.71 4.70
C ASP A 53 3.70 -4.86 5.94
N SER A 54 3.24 -3.75 6.52
CA SER A 54 2.30 -3.79 7.66
C SER A 54 0.89 -4.29 7.28
N LEU A 55 0.42 -4.00 6.07
CA LEU A 55 -0.92 -4.43 5.60
C LEU A 55 -0.98 -5.93 5.31
N PHE A 56 0.12 -6.55 4.87
CA PHE A 56 0.23 -7.99 4.61
C PHE A 56 0.69 -8.81 5.84
N GLY A 57 0.56 -8.25 7.05
CA GLY A 57 0.86 -8.97 8.29
C GLY A 57 2.35 -9.11 8.62
N ARG A 58 3.25 -8.51 7.82
CA ARG A 58 4.66 -8.32 8.21
C ARG A 58 4.75 -7.07 9.07
N ILE A 59 4.33 -7.21 10.32
CA ILE A 59 4.36 -6.14 11.33
C ILE A 59 5.83 -5.88 11.66
N ASN A 60 6.35 -4.76 11.17
CA ASN A 60 7.68 -4.31 11.52
C ASN A 60 7.61 -3.66 12.91
N HIS A 61 7.82 -4.46 13.97
CA HIS A 61 7.76 -4.00 15.37
C HIS A 61 8.74 -2.87 15.71
N GLY A 62 9.72 -2.58 14.84
CA GLY A 62 10.63 -1.43 14.96
C GLY A 62 10.06 -0.11 14.43
N LYS A 63 8.83 -0.09 13.90
CA LYS A 63 8.15 1.12 13.44
C LYS A 63 6.90 1.36 14.28
N GLY A 64 6.99 2.32 15.18
CA GLY A 64 5.91 2.80 16.03
C GLY A 64 6.06 4.29 16.31
N VAL A 65 5.00 4.89 16.84
CA VAL A 65 5.06 6.24 17.42
C VAL A 65 5.10 6.03 18.93
N ASP A 66 6.11 6.54 19.60
CA ASP A 66 6.15 6.57 21.06
C ASP A 66 5.13 7.61 21.53
N VAL A 67 4.24 7.21 22.41
CA VAL A 67 3.13 8.05 22.86
C VAL A 67 3.21 8.18 24.37
N SER A 68 3.45 9.40 24.83
CA SER A 68 3.50 9.70 26.26
C SER A 68 2.18 10.32 26.69
N PHE A 69 1.65 9.83 27.81
CA PHE A 69 0.44 10.37 28.43
C PHE A 69 0.84 11.21 29.64
N ALA A 70 0.63 12.52 29.57
CA ALA A 70 0.76 13.43 30.71
C ALA A 70 -0.54 14.20 30.88
N ASP A 71 -1.12 14.17 32.08
CA ASP A 71 -2.28 14.98 32.48
C ASP A 71 -3.44 14.98 31.45
N ASN A 72 -3.82 13.78 31.00
CA ASN A 72 -4.91 13.56 30.07
C ASN A 72 -4.71 14.18 28.66
N GLN A 73 -3.46 14.51 28.32
CA GLN A 73 -3.02 14.86 26.98
C GLN A 73 -2.13 13.78 26.40
N VAL A 74 -2.26 13.58 25.09
CA VAL A 74 -1.50 12.60 24.31
C VAL A 74 -0.50 13.38 23.46
N SER A 75 0.80 13.13 23.67
CA SER A 75 1.90 13.74 22.91
C SER A 75 2.83 12.70 22.35
#